data_AF-A0A3D5SI67-F1
#
_entry.id   AF-A0A3D5SI67-F1
#
_cell.length_a   1.000
_cell.length_b   1.000
_cell.length_c   1.000
_cell.angle_alpha   90.00
_cell.angle_beta   90.00
_cell.angle_gamma   90.00
#
_symmetry.space_group_name_H-M   'P 1'
#
loop_
_entity.id
_entity.type
_entity.pdbx_description
1 polymer ?
#
loop_
_entity_poly.entity_id
_entity_poly.type
_entity_poly.pdbx_seq_one_letter_code
_entity_poly.pdbx_strand_id
1 'polypeptide(L)'
;GPRLAPAPDRTDPTSNIQSQISTGSAGVRGPQPGNPAGLLDSPASSAPFQAFKAAVTRCLQAARDPRLIDAARTARSTLDHAESWLAQAKDQTALESGARRFALTLGRTMELALLINHAQWSQDHEADGRATAAARRFANSGIDLLVDHALDDLRALFP
;
A
#
# COMPACT_ATOMS: atom_id res chain seq x y z
N GLY A 1 -2.72 8.38 63.74
CA GLY A 1 -2.94 8.65 62.30
C GLY A 1 -1.86 9.60 61.83
N PRO A 2 -1.31 9.43 60.62
CA PRO A 2 0.11 9.11 60.48
C PRO A 2 1.04 10.31 60.24
N ARG A 3 2.27 10.07 60.71
CA ARG A 3 3.49 10.87 60.69
C ARG A 3 4.08 10.89 59.27
N LEU A 4 4.30 12.07 58.72
CA LEU A 4 4.92 12.32 57.42
C LEU A 4 6.40 11.87 57.46
N ALA A 5 6.79 10.92 56.61
CA ALA A 5 8.17 10.47 56.47
C ALA A 5 8.97 11.45 55.58
N PRO A 6 10.24 11.78 55.90
CA PRO A 6 11.09 12.57 55.02
C PRO A 6 11.71 11.73 53.89
N ALA A 7 11.91 12.40 52.75
CA ALA A 7 12.35 11.87 51.46
C ALA A 7 13.76 11.23 51.46
N PRO A 8 14.03 10.23 50.58
CA PRO A 8 15.37 9.68 50.43
C PRO A 8 16.31 10.57 49.61
N ASP A 9 17.54 10.57 50.10
CA ASP A 9 18.75 11.29 49.70
C ASP A 9 19.16 11.07 48.23
N ARG A 10 19.65 12.13 47.61
CA ARG A 10 20.01 12.22 46.19
C ARG A 10 21.51 11.99 46.08
N THR A 11 21.94 10.75 45.87
CA THR A 11 23.35 10.43 45.64
C THR A 11 23.71 10.62 44.17
N ASP A 12 24.70 11.48 43.93
CA ASP A 12 25.20 11.85 42.61
C ASP A 12 25.98 10.71 41.92
N PRO A 13 25.84 10.57 40.59
CA PRO A 13 26.46 9.50 39.81
C PRO A 13 27.85 9.90 39.32
N THR A 14 28.88 9.76 40.16
CA THR A 14 30.27 9.89 39.68
C THR A 14 31.21 8.90 40.37
N SER A 15 31.10 7.63 40.00
CA SER A 15 32.20 6.65 40.06
C SER A 15 31.67 5.32 39.60
N ASN A 16 31.96 4.92 38.36
CA ASN A 16 32.44 3.56 38.06
C ASN A 16 32.71 3.36 36.54
N ILE A 17 33.54 4.22 35.94
CA ILE A 17 34.03 3.99 34.57
C ILE A 17 35.55 3.87 34.66
N GLN A 18 36.03 2.68 35.03
CA GLN A 18 37.37 2.16 34.69
C GLN A 18 37.59 0.78 35.33
N SER A 19 37.23 -0.27 34.60
CA SER A 19 38.02 -1.51 34.49
C SER A 19 37.15 -2.60 33.87
N GLN A 20 37.32 -2.83 32.57
CA GLN A 20 37.66 -4.16 32.04
C GLN A 20 37.97 -4.04 30.55
N ILE A 21 39.24 -4.24 30.25
CA ILE A 21 39.87 -4.32 28.92
C ILE A 21 40.14 -5.79 28.63
N SER A 22 40.17 -6.11 27.32
CA SER A 22 40.80 -7.31 26.71
C SER A 22 40.01 -8.63 26.83
N THR A 23 39.82 -9.49 25.82
CA THR A 23 40.47 -9.71 24.52
C THR A 23 39.52 -10.57 23.67
N GLY A 24 39.33 -10.28 22.38
CA GLY A 24 38.49 -11.12 21.52
C GLY A 24 38.59 -10.76 20.05
N SER A 25 39.57 -11.37 19.36
CA SER A 25 39.82 -11.25 17.94
C SER A 25 38.74 -12.00 17.14
N ALA A 26 38.00 -11.31 16.27
CA ALA A 26 37.20 -11.95 15.21
C ALA A 26 36.99 -10.97 14.03
N GLY A 27 37.57 -11.36 12.89
CA GLY A 27 37.48 -10.79 11.54
C GLY A 27 36.52 -9.64 11.27
N VAL A 28 37.10 -8.50 10.90
CA VAL A 28 36.45 -7.44 10.13
C VAL A 28 36.08 -8.02 8.75
N ARG A 29 34.83 -8.42 8.58
CA ARG A 29 34.21 -8.64 7.26
C ARG A 29 33.47 -7.36 6.93
N GLY A 30 34.01 -6.56 6.02
CA GLY A 30 33.37 -5.32 5.55
C GLY A 30 31.97 -5.58 4.98
N PRO A 31 31.10 -4.56 4.94
CA PRO A 31 29.77 -4.70 4.36
C PRO A 31 29.90 -5.07 2.88
N GLN A 32 29.52 -6.30 2.56
CA GLN A 32 29.39 -6.79 1.20
C GLN A 32 28.30 -5.95 0.51
N PRO A 33 28.54 -5.37 -0.68
CA PRO A 33 27.48 -4.66 -1.39
C PRO A 33 26.38 -5.67 -1.71
N GLY A 34 25.27 -5.56 -0.98
CA GLY A 34 24.10 -6.40 -1.19
C GLY A 34 23.63 -6.24 -2.62
N ASN A 35 23.34 -7.36 -3.26
CA ASN A 35 22.68 -7.40 -4.56
C ASN A 35 21.39 -6.55 -4.48
N PRO A 36 21.26 -5.44 -5.25
CA PRO A 36 20.07 -4.59 -5.18
C PRO A 36 18.78 -5.33 -5.60
N ALA A 37 18.90 -6.44 -6.31
CA ALA A 37 17.76 -7.29 -6.68
C ALA A 37 17.12 -8.02 -5.49
N GLY A 38 17.86 -8.26 -4.39
CA GLY A 38 17.35 -9.00 -3.23
C GLY A 38 16.47 -8.16 -2.29
N LEU A 39 16.49 -6.83 -2.41
CA LEU A 39 15.70 -5.94 -1.54
C LEU A 39 14.20 -5.98 -1.87
N LEU A 40 13.86 -6.31 -3.12
CA LEU A 40 12.48 -6.39 -3.58
C LEU A 40 11.78 -7.70 -3.18
N ASP A 41 12.55 -8.73 -2.79
CA ASP A 41 12.06 -10.08 -2.46
C ASP A 41 11.76 -10.28 -0.96
N SER A 42 11.93 -9.24 -0.15
CA SER A 42 11.65 -9.28 1.28
C SER A 42 10.13 -9.15 1.55
N PRO A 43 9.54 -9.91 2.50
CA PRO A 43 8.11 -9.81 2.82
C PRO A 43 7.69 -8.39 3.22
N ALA A 44 8.64 -7.58 3.71
CA ALA A 44 8.46 -6.16 4.01
C ALA A 44 8.15 -5.30 2.77
N SER A 45 8.66 -5.65 1.57
CA SER A 45 8.36 -4.94 0.32
C SER A 45 6.91 -5.14 -0.14
N SER A 46 6.33 -6.31 0.18
CA SER A 46 4.92 -6.61 -0.11
C SER A 46 3.95 -5.95 0.89
N ALA A 47 4.41 -5.61 2.09
CA ALA A 47 3.55 -5.13 3.18
C ALA A 47 2.77 -3.83 2.85
N PRO A 48 3.37 -2.80 2.22
CA PRO A 48 2.63 -1.60 1.82
C PRO A 48 1.50 -1.89 0.83
N PHE A 49 1.77 -2.75 -0.16
CA PHE A 49 0.77 -3.12 -1.16
C PHE A 49 -0.36 -3.96 -0.53
N GLN A 50 -0.04 -4.86 0.40
CA GLN A 50 -1.07 -5.61 1.13
C GLN A 50 -1.90 -4.71 2.06
N ALA A 51 -1.29 -3.73 2.71
CA ALA A 51 -2.02 -2.74 3.51
C ALA A 51 -2.99 -1.92 2.63
N PHE A 52 -2.54 -1.52 1.43
CA PHE A 52 -3.39 -0.87 0.44
C PHE A 52 -4.56 -1.77 0.00
N LYS A 53 -4.30 -3.05 -0.32
CA LYS A 53 -5.33 -4.04 -0.66
C LYS A 53 -6.38 -4.19 0.44
N ALA A 54 -5.92 -4.26 1.69
CA ALA A 54 -6.80 -4.35 2.85
C ALA A 54 -7.67 -3.09 3.00
N ALA A 55 -7.10 -1.90 2.79
CA ALA A 55 -7.84 -0.64 2.85
C ALA A 55 -8.93 -0.56 1.77
N VAL A 56 -8.61 -0.90 0.52
CA VAL A 56 -9.60 -0.99 -0.57
C VAL A 56 -10.69 -2.00 -0.24
N THR A 57 -10.31 -3.20 0.21
CA THR A 57 -11.27 -4.26 0.56
C THR A 57 -12.24 -3.82 1.66
N ARG A 58 -11.74 -3.13 2.69
CA ARG A 58 -12.57 -2.58 3.77
C ARG A 58 -13.61 -1.58 3.26
N CYS A 59 -13.24 -0.69 2.34
CA CYS A 59 -14.19 0.23 1.72
C CYS A 59 -15.26 -0.52 0.92
N LEU A 60 -14.88 -1.56 0.18
CA LEU A 60 -15.82 -2.33 -0.65
C LEU A 60 -16.75 -3.24 0.17
N GLN A 61 -16.39 -3.61 1.40
CA GLN A 61 -17.25 -4.41 2.29
C GLN A 61 -18.56 -3.71 2.67
N ALA A 62 -18.59 -2.37 2.62
CA ALA A 62 -19.81 -1.63 2.89
C ALA A 62 -20.86 -1.83 1.78
N ALA A 63 -20.46 -2.08 0.54
CA ALA A 63 -21.38 -2.14 -0.60
C ALA A 63 -22.42 -3.27 -0.47
N ARG A 64 -23.68 -2.87 -0.29
CA ARG A 64 -24.87 -3.74 -0.25
C ARG A 64 -25.84 -3.42 -1.37
N ASP A 65 -25.85 -2.18 -1.87
CA ASP A 65 -26.70 -1.79 -2.99
C ASP A 65 -26.33 -2.59 -4.26
N PRO A 66 -27.27 -3.33 -4.87
CA PRO A 66 -27.04 -4.09 -6.10
C PRO A 66 -26.43 -3.26 -7.24
N ARG A 67 -26.75 -1.96 -7.30
CA ARG A 67 -26.27 -1.03 -8.34
C ARG A 67 -24.78 -0.73 -8.22
N LEU A 68 -24.16 -1.02 -7.07
CA LEU A 68 -22.72 -0.82 -6.82
C LEU A 68 -21.88 -2.09 -7.07
N ILE A 69 -22.52 -3.24 -7.27
CA ILE A 69 -21.82 -4.54 -7.36
C ILE A 69 -20.85 -4.60 -8.54
N ASP A 70 -21.26 -4.14 -9.72
CA ASP A 70 -20.37 -4.14 -10.89
C ASP A 70 -19.19 -3.19 -10.70
N ALA A 71 -19.42 -2.01 -10.11
CA ALA A 71 -18.35 -1.06 -9.79
C ALA A 71 -17.36 -1.65 -8.76
N ALA A 72 -17.86 -2.35 -7.74
CA ALA A 72 -17.02 -3.04 -6.77
C ALA A 72 -16.22 -4.19 -7.41
N ARG A 73 -16.82 -4.91 -8.38
CA ARG A 73 -16.12 -5.93 -9.18
C ARG A 73 -14.99 -5.31 -9.99
N THR A 74 -15.21 -4.18 -10.66
CA THR A 74 -14.18 -3.45 -11.38
C THR A 74 -13.01 -3.10 -10.47
N ALA A 75 -13.27 -2.51 -9.29
CA ALA A 75 -12.21 -2.16 -8.34
C ALA A 75 -11.38 -3.39 -7.89
N ARG A 76 -12.02 -4.53 -7.61
CA ARG A 76 -11.33 -5.78 -7.24
C ARG A 76 -10.49 -6.33 -8.38
N SER A 77 -11.06 -6.42 -9.58
CA SER A 77 -10.36 -6.93 -10.77
C SER A 77 -9.14 -6.08 -11.10
N THR A 78 -9.24 -4.76 -11.00
CA THR A 78 -8.10 -3.86 -11.22
C THR A 78 -7.01 -4.04 -10.17
N LEU A 79 -7.39 -4.29 -8.91
CA LEU A 79 -6.43 -4.54 -7.84
C LEU A 79 -5.67 -5.86 -8.04
N ASP A 80 -6.37 -6.92 -8.47
CA ASP A 80 -5.78 -8.21 -8.80
C ASP A 80 -4.83 -8.11 -10.02
N HIS A 81 -5.21 -7.30 -11.02
CA HIS A 81 -4.35 -7.02 -12.17
C HIS A 81 -3.10 -6.22 -11.77
N ALA A 82 -3.25 -5.21 -10.91
CA ALA A 82 -2.12 -4.43 -10.40
C ALA A 82 -1.13 -5.30 -9.60
N GLU A 83 -1.62 -6.23 -8.79
CA GLU A 83 -0.78 -7.20 -8.07
C GLU A 83 -0.01 -8.09 -9.06
N SER A 84 -0.71 -8.60 -10.06
CA SER A 84 -0.12 -9.44 -11.11
C SER A 84 0.96 -8.69 -11.90
N TRP A 85 0.71 -7.41 -12.22
CA TRP A 85 1.67 -6.54 -12.89
C TRP A 85 2.92 -6.33 -12.05
N LEU A 86 2.76 -6.02 -10.75
CA LEU A 86 3.88 -5.81 -9.84
C LEU A 86 4.76 -7.07 -9.69
N ALA A 87 4.14 -8.25 -9.65
CA ALA A 87 4.87 -9.53 -9.60
C ALA A 87 5.63 -9.86 -10.90
N GLN A 88 5.19 -9.31 -12.04
CA GLN A 88 5.80 -9.55 -13.36
C GLN A 88 6.91 -8.53 -13.70
N ALA A 89 6.90 -7.35 -13.08
CA ALA A 89 7.89 -6.31 -13.31
C ALA A 89 9.23 -6.66 -12.62
N LYS A 90 10.02 -7.50 -13.30
CA LYS A 90 11.26 -8.10 -12.76
C LYS A 90 12.51 -7.23 -12.93
N ASP A 91 12.49 -6.26 -13.83
CA ASP A 91 13.61 -5.34 -14.05
C ASP A 91 13.24 -3.89 -13.71
N GLN A 92 14.26 -3.11 -13.37
CA GLN A 92 14.10 -1.71 -12.95
C GLN A 92 13.51 -0.86 -14.09
N THR A 93 13.85 -1.15 -15.34
CA THR A 93 13.38 -0.40 -16.51
C THR A 93 11.89 -0.62 -16.78
N ALA A 94 11.39 -1.86 -16.68
CA ALA A 94 9.95 -2.14 -16.79
C ALA A 94 9.19 -1.48 -15.63
N LEU A 95 9.73 -1.55 -14.41
CA LEU A 95 9.15 -0.86 -13.25
C LEU A 95 9.04 0.65 -13.49
N GLU A 96 10.12 1.32 -13.89
CA GLU A 96 10.15 2.76 -14.13
C GLU A 96 9.22 3.18 -15.28
N SER A 97 9.19 2.40 -16.37
CA SER A 97 8.33 2.68 -17.54
C SER A 97 6.83 2.55 -17.25
N GLY A 98 6.46 1.72 -16.26
CA GLY A 98 5.08 1.50 -15.85
C GLY A 98 4.68 2.19 -14.55
N ALA A 99 5.63 2.72 -13.78
CA ALA A 99 5.40 3.27 -12.44
C ALA A 99 4.29 4.32 -12.41
N ARG A 100 4.25 5.23 -13.38
CA ARG A 100 3.21 6.25 -13.48
C ARG A 100 1.82 5.64 -13.69
N ARG A 101 1.69 4.66 -14.59
CA ARG A 101 0.42 3.98 -14.89
C ARG A 101 -0.04 3.15 -13.71
N PHE A 102 0.90 2.46 -13.05
CA PHE A 102 0.65 1.73 -11.82
C PHE A 102 0.12 2.65 -10.71
N ALA A 103 0.82 3.76 -10.42
CA ALA A 103 0.40 4.71 -9.40
C ALA A 103 -0.99 5.31 -9.68
N LEU A 104 -1.28 5.68 -10.93
CA LEU A 104 -2.60 6.19 -11.32
C LEU A 104 -3.69 5.11 -11.18
N THR A 105 -3.39 3.86 -11.53
CA THR A 105 -4.31 2.73 -11.37
C THR A 105 -4.67 2.50 -9.90
N LEU A 106 -3.68 2.54 -9.00
CA LEU A 106 -3.91 2.45 -7.55
C LEU A 106 -4.75 3.63 -7.04
N GLY A 107 -4.41 4.86 -7.44
CA GLY A 107 -5.15 6.05 -7.06
C GLY A 107 -6.64 5.96 -7.45
N ARG A 108 -6.92 5.60 -8.70
CA ARG A 108 -8.29 5.46 -9.22
C ARG A 108 -9.05 4.30 -8.58
N THR A 109 -8.36 3.20 -8.27
CA THR A 109 -8.96 2.07 -7.54
C THR A 109 -9.41 2.49 -6.14
N MET A 110 -8.57 3.24 -5.42
CA MET A 110 -8.91 3.74 -4.09
C MET A 110 -10.03 4.79 -4.13
N GLU A 111 -9.99 5.71 -5.10
CA GLU A 111 -11.05 6.69 -5.33
C GLU A 111 -12.40 6.01 -5.57
N LEU A 112 -12.45 4.99 -6.44
CA LEU A 112 -13.66 4.23 -6.68
C LEU A 112 -14.15 3.52 -5.41
N ALA A 113 -13.24 2.91 -4.64
CA ALA A 113 -13.60 2.24 -3.40
C ALA A 113 -14.21 3.21 -2.37
N LEU A 114 -13.66 4.42 -2.24
CA LEU A 114 -14.19 5.47 -1.37
C LEU A 114 -15.54 6.00 -1.85
N LEU A 115 -15.73 6.19 -3.17
CA LEU A 115 -17.00 6.57 -3.76
C LEU A 115 -18.09 5.52 -3.50
N ILE A 116 -17.77 4.24 -3.64
CA ILE A 116 -18.70 3.13 -3.34
C ILE A 116 -19.07 3.13 -1.86
N ASN A 117 -18.10 3.27 -0.97
CA ASN A 117 -18.34 3.33 0.48
C ASN A 117 -19.24 4.51 0.85
N HIS A 118 -18.97 5.69 0.28
CA HIS A 118 -19.81 6.87 0.50
C HIS A 118 -21.20 6.74 -0.11
N ALA A 119 -21.32 6.17 -1.32
CA ALA A 119 -22.60 5.92 -1.97
C ALA A 119 -23.49 4.98 -1.14
N GLN A 120 -22.92 3.93 -0.55
CA GLN A 120 -23.65 3.09 0.38
C GLN A 120 -24.12 3.89 1.60
N TRP A 121 -23.22 4.66 2.22
CA TRP A 121 -23.57 5.44 3.41
C TRP A 121 -24.70 6.44 3.13
N SER A 122 -24.64 7.17 2.01
CA SER A 122 -25.66 8.15 1.60
C SER A 122 -27.00 7.46 1.28
N GLN A 123 -26.97 6.27 0.67
CA GLN A 123 -28.18 5.48 0.47
C GLN A 123 -28.82 5.07 1.80
N ASP A 124 -28.03 4.65 2.78
CA ASP A 124 -28.52 4.18 4.08
C ASP A 124 -29.04 5.31 4.99
N HIS A 125 -28.49 6.52 4.87
CA HIS A 125 -28.76 7.63 5.80
C HIS A 125 -29.54 8.81 5.19
N GLU A 126 -29.40 9.03 3.88
CA GLU A 126 -29.95 10.21 3.19
C GLU A 126 -30.94 9.84 2.08
N ALA A 127 -31.03 8.55 1.72
CA ALA A 127 -31.81 8.05 0.58
C ALA A 127 -31.48 8.79 -0.75
N ASP A 128 -30.26 9.32 -0.89
CA ASP A 128 -29.81 10.03 -2.10
C ASP A 128 -29.09 9.08 -3.09
N GLY A 129 -29.70 8.91 -4.26
CA GLY A 129 -29.15 8.09 -5.35
C GLY A 129 -28.00 8.74 -6.13
N ARG A 130 -27.70 10.04 -5.94
CA ARG A 130 -26.68 10.76 -6.72
C ARG A 130 -25.28 10.21 -6.49
N ALA A 131 -24.94 9.86 -5.24
CA ALA A 131 -23.65 9.26 -4.91
C ALA A 131 -23.47 7.90 -5.61
N THR A 132 -24.53 7.09 -5.65
CA THR A 132 -24.55 5.82 -6.41
C THR A 132 -24.35 6.06 -7.91
N ALA A 133 -25.02 7.05 -8.49
CA ALA A 133 -24.84 7.40 -9.89
C ALA A 133 -23.41 7.89 -10.19
N ALA A 134 -22.80 8.67 -9.29
CA ALA A 134 -21.43 9.14 -9.41
C ALA A 134 -20.41 7.98 -9.39
N ALA A 135 -20.53 7.06 -8.42
CA ALA A 135 -19.66 5.89 -8.33
C ALA A 135 -19.72 5.03 -9.61
N ARG A 136 -20.93 4.80 -10.14
CA ARG A 136 -21.12 4.05 -11.39
C ARG A 136 -20.53 4.78 -12.61
N ARG A 137 -20.72 6.09 -12.71
CA ARG A 137 -20.11 6.89 -13.79
C ARG A 137 -18.58 6.86 -13.71
N PHE A 138 -18.02 6.95 -12.51
CA PHE A 138 -16.58 6.89 -12.32
C PHE A 138 -16.01 5.51 -12.71
N ALA A 139 -16.68 4.41 -12.33
CA ALA A 139 -16.30 3.05 -12.73
C ALA A 139 -16.20 2.90 -14.27
N ASN A 140 -17.08 3.58 -15.02
CA ASN A 140 -17.08 3.57 -16.48
C ASN A 140 -16.01 4.47 -17.12
N SER A 141 -15.30 5.29 -16.35
CA SER A 141 -14.26 6.20 -16.87
C SER A 141 -12.88 5.55 -17.06
N GLY A 142 -12.79 4.23 -16.85
CA GLY A 142 -11.54 3.47 -16.92
C GLY A 142 -10.75 3.56 -15.62
N ILE A 143 -10.74 2.48 -14.83
CA ILE A 143 -10.04 2.41 -13.54
C ILE A 143 -8.64 1.83 -13.71
N ASP A 144 -8.55 0.82 -14.56
CA ASP A 144 -7.32 0.13 -14.89
C ASP A 144 -6.61 0.82 -16.05
N LEU A 145 -5.42 1.36 -15.80
CA LEU A 145 -4.57 2.00 -16.81
C LEU A 145 -3.33 1.16 -17.14
N LEU A 146 -3.25 -0.06 -16.63
CA LEU A 146 -2.18 -1.02 -16.91
C LEU A 146 -2.45 -1.81 -18.20
N VAL A 147 -3.68 -1.76 -18.72
CA VAL A 147 -4.03 -2.33 -20.03
C VAL A 147 -3.35 -1.52 -21.12
N ASP A 148 -2.30 -2.07 -21.72
CA ASP A 148 -1.50 -1.40 -22.74
C ASP A 148 -2.11 -1.60 -24.14
N HIS A 149 -3.14 -0.84 -24.46
CA HIS A 149 -3.71 -0.85 -25.82
C HIS A 149 -2.75 -0.26 -26.86
N ALA A 150 -1.90 0.70 -26.45
CA ALA A 150 -1.09 1.47 -27.39
C ALA A 150 0.11 0.66 -27.94
N LEU A 151 0.77 -0.17 -27.12
CA LEU A 151 1.91 -0.98 -27.58
C LEU A 151 1.48 -2.15 -28.47
N ASP A 152 0.33 -2.78 -28.20
CA ASP A 152 -0.20 -3.85 -29.05
C ASP A 152 -0.71 -3.29 -30.39
N ASP A 153 -1.39 -2.14 -30.38
CA ASP A 153 -1.84 -1.48 -31.61
C ASP A 153 -0.67 -0.95 -32.45
N LEU A 154 0.37 -0.39 -31.82
CA LEU A 154 1.56 0.09 -32.53
C LEU A 154 2.36 -1.06 -33.18
N ARG A 155 2.44 -2.22 -32.53
CA ARG A 155 3.04 -3.43 -33.13
C ARG A 155 2.22 -3.94 -34.31
N ALA A 156 0.90 -3.80 -34.28
CA ALA A 156 0.03 -4.17 -35.39
C ALA A 156 0.14 -3.18 -36.58
N LEU A 157 0.44 -1.90 -36.30
CA LEU A 157 0.61 -0.85 -37.32
C LEU A 157 2.00 -0.83 -37.96
N PHE A 158 3.04 -1.27 -37.25
CA PHE A 158 4.43 -1.31 -37.73
C PHE A 158 5.05 -2.71 -37.52
N PRO A 159 4.70 -3.70 -38.37
CA PRO A 159 5.22 -5.07 -38.28
C PRO A 159 6.70 -5.19 -38.68
#